data_AF-A0A2V9UHK3-F1
#
_entry.id   AF-A0A2V9UHK3-F1
#
_cell.length_a   1.000
_cell.length_b   1.000
_cell.length_c   1.000
_cell.angle_alpha   90.00
_cell.angle_beta   90.00
_cell.angle_gamma   90.00
#
_symmetry.space_group_name_H-M   'P 1'
#
loop_
_entity.id
_entity.type
_entity.pdbx_description
1 polymer ?
#
loop_
_entity_poly.entity_id
_entity_poly.type
_entity_poly.pdbx_seq_one_letter_code
_entity_poly.pdbx_strand_id
1 'polypeptide(L)'
;MEVGKHDRDGAGEMDPRMSGVPVQQVVRAAHDELRQLMRQRADIMKRIGTVKQTISGLANLFGDDVLGEDLLELIDRKPNGRQPGFTKACRIVLMEARGPLGAREVCQELERRAGEILLRHKDPMASVTTVLNRLVDYGEARSLTNDRGRRVWEWVSEADAPSDDQPSQVTA
;
A
#
# COMPACT_ATOMS: atom_id res chain seq x y z
N MET A 1 35.45 65.48 -41.74
CA MET A 1 35.72 65.39 -40.29
C MET A 1 34.39 65.11 -39.62
N GLU A 2 34.15 63.85 -39.28
CA GLU A 2 32.91 63.37 -38.69
C GLU A 2 32.95 63.52 -37.16
N VAL A 3 31.85 64.05 -36.62
CA VAL A 3 31.57 64.19 -35.19
C VAL A 3 30.89 62.92 -34.71
N GLY A 4 31.22 62.53 -33.48
CA GLY A 4 31.03 61.17 -32.98
C GLY A 4 29.59 60.72 -32.72
N LYS A 5 29.48 59.41 -32.55
CA LYS A 5 28.39 58.79 -31.80
C LYS A 5 28.96 57.60 -31.01
N HIS A 6 29.05 57.81 -29.70
CA HIS A 6 29.37 56.80 -28.70
C HIS A 6 28.04 56.12 -28.35
N ASP A 7 27.70 55.01 -29.00
CA ASP A 7 26.63 54.13 -28.55
C ASP A 7 27.26 53.08 -27.63
N ARG A 8 27.27 53.36 -26.32
CA ARG A 8 27.38 52.34 -25.28
C ARG A 8 25.96 51.85 -25.01
N ASP A 9 25.56 50.79 -25.70
CA ASP A 9 24.39 50.00 -25.31
C ASP A 9 24.84 48.63 -24.85
N GLY A 10 24.40 48.29 -23.65
CA GLY A 10 24.73 47.04 -22.98
C GLY A 10 24.02 45.86 -23.61
N ALA A 11 24.69 44.72 -23.51
CA ALA A 11 24.04 43.44 -23.34
C ALA A 11 24.90 42.65 -22.36
N GLY A 12 24.59 42.77 -21.07
CA GLY A 12 24.96 41.75 -20.11
C GLY A 12 24.33 40.46 -20.60
N GLU A 13 25.17 39.58 -21.14
CA GLU A 13 24.83 38.26 -21.62
C GLU A 13 24.26 37.45 -20.45
N MET A 14 22.92 37.43 -20.32
CA MET A 14 22.23 36.65 -19.31
C MET A 14 22.41 35.17 -19.65
N ASP A 15 23.33 34.52 -18.94
CA ASP A 15 23.65 33.10 -19.11
C ASP A 15 22.39 32.23 -18.88
N PRO A 16 21.88 31.51 -19.91
CA PRO A 16 20.70 30.67 -19.78
C PRO A 16 20.95 29.41 -18.93
N ARG A 17 22.19 29.15 -18.48
CA ARG A 17 22.56 27.97 -17.70
C ARG A 17 22.26 28.10 -16.20
N MET A 18 21.92 29.30 -15.71
CA MET A 18 21.61 29.52 -14.29
C MET A 18 20.13 29.28 -13.91
N SER A 19 19.22 29.16 -14.88
CA SER A 19 17.78 29.00 -14.61
C SER A 19 17.25 27.55 -14.63
N GLY A 20 18.07 26.56 -14.99
CA GLY A 20 17.68 25.14 -15.02
C GLY A 20 17.93 24.38 -13.71
N VAL A 21 18.81 24.90 -12.86
CA VAL A 21 19.25 24.30 -11.60
C VAL A 21 18.19 24.37 -10.47
N PRO A 22 17.32 25.40 -10.38
CA PRO A 22 16.27 25.45 -9.34
C PRO A 22 15.14 24.42 -9.57
N VAL A 23 14.67 24.27 -10.81
CA VAL A 23 13.51 23.41 -11.12
C VAL A 23 13.85 21.93 -10.91
N GLN A 24 15.04 21.49 -11.34
CA GLN A 24 15.47 20.10 -11.16
C GLN A 24 15.63 19.73 -9.68
N GLN A 25 16.11 20.66 -8.85
CA GLN A 25 16.22 20.46 -7.40
C GLN A 25 14.84 20.35 -6.73
N VAL A 26 13.87 21.20 -7.12
CA VAL A 26 12.50 21.15 -6.60
C VAL A 26 11.81 19.84 -6.98
N VAL A 27 11.94 19.40 -8.24
CA VAL A 27 11.37 18.12 -8.69
C VAL A 27 11.99 16.95 -7.92
N ARG A 28 13.31 16.97 -7.69
CA ARG A 28 13.98 15.94 -6.90
C ARG A 28 13.48 15.92 -5.45
N ALA A 29 13.38 17.09 -4.80
CA ALA A 29 12.88 17.20 -3.44
C ALA A 29 11.43 16.68 -3.32
N ALA A 30 10.54 17.09 -4.22
CA ALA A 30 9.15 16.62 -4.26
C ALA A 30 9.06 15.10 -4.52
N HIS A 31 9.93 14.56 -5.37
CA HIS A 31 10.00 13.13 -5.63
C HIS A 31 10.48 12.34 -4.40
N ASP A 32 11.51 12.82 -3.71
CA ASP A 32 12.02 12.20 -2.48
C ASP A 32 10.98 12.26 -1.34
N GLU A 33 10.27 13.38 -1.20
CA GLU A 33 9.14 13.54 -0.27
C GLU A 33 8.00 12.57 -0.59
N LEU A 34 7.61 12.45 -1.85
CA LEU A 34 6.59 11.49 -2.28
C LEU A 34 7.00 10.05 -1.92
N ARG A 35 8.25 9.66 -2.16
CA ARG A 35 8.74 8.33 -1.75
C ARG A 35 8.70 8.14 -0.23
N GLN A 36 9.02 9.17 0.55
CA GLN A 36 8.92 9.11 2.00
C GLN A 36 7.47 8.92 2.46
N LEU A 37 6.53 9.69 1.91
CA LEU A 37 5.10 9.58 2.23
C LEU A 37 4.55 8.20 1.83
N MET A 38 4.98 7.65 0.70
CA MET A 38 4.58 6.29 0.30
C MET A 38 5.06 5.23 1.29
N ARG A 39 6.30 5.34 1.79
CA ARG A 39 6.82 4.44 2.84
C ARG A 39 6.05 4.60 4.16
N GLN A 40 5.83 5.83 4.61
CA GLN A 40 5.04 6.11 5.82
C GLN A 40 3.61 5.58 5.69
N ARG A 41 2.98 5.72 4.52
CA ARG A 41 1.65 5.16 4.25
C ARG A 41 1.66 3.63 4.41
N ALA A 42 2.65 2.94 3.87
CA ALA A 42 2.78 1.48 4.01
C ALA A 42 2.91 1.08 5.48
N ASP A 43 3.80 1.75 6.23
CA ASP A 43 4.02 1.49 7.66
C ASP A 43 2.75 1.72 8.50
N ILE A 44 2.03 2.82 8.23
CA ILE A 44 0.77 3.13 8.90
C ILE A 44 -0.29 2.06 8.57
N MET A 45 -0.40 1.64 7.31
CA MET A 45 -1.37 0.60 6.91
C MET A 45 -1.07 -0.75 7.56
N LYS A 46 0.21 -1.12 7.67
CA LYS A 46 0.67 -2.32 8.39
C LYS A 46 0.23 -2.30 9.86
N ARG A 47 0.44 -1.16 10.54
CA ARG A 47 0.02 -0.95 11.93
C ARG A 47 -1.50 -1.01 12.08
N ILE A 48 -2.25 -0.35 11.19
CA ILE A 48 -3.72 -0.40 11.17
C ILE A 48 -4.20 -1.84 11.03
N GLY A 49 -3.66 -2.60 10.08
CA GLY A 49 -4.03 -4.00 9.85
C GLY A 49 -3.78 -4.87 11.10
N THR A 50 -2.62 -4.71 11.72
CA THR A 50 -2.25 -5.44 12.95
C THR A 50 -3.20 -5.15 14.12
N VAL A 51 -3.57 -3.88 14.30
CA VAL A 51 -4.54 -3.46 15.32
C VAL A 51 -5.92 -4.05 15.02
N LYS A 52 -6.40 -3.96 13.77
CA LYS A 52 -7.69 -4.55 13.37
C LYS A 52 -7.73 -6.07 13.57
N GLN A 53 -6.64 -6.76 13.27
CA GLN A 53 -6.51 -8.21 13.47
C GLN A 53 -6.57 -8.57 14.96
N THR A 54 -5.87 -7.82 15.81
CA THR A 54 -5.92 -7.99 17.27
C THR A 54 -7.34 -7.81 17.80
N ILE A 55 -8.02 -6.72 17.41
CA ILE A 55 -9.40 -6.45 17.83
C ILE A 55 -10.35 -7.56 17.37
N SER A 56 -10.21 -8.00 16.11
CA SER A 56 -10.98 -9.12 15.58
C SER A 56 -10.72 -10.42 16.34
N GLY A 57 -9.47 -10.67 16.75
CA GLY A 57 -9.09 -11.78 17.61
C GLY A 57 -9.80 -11.72 18.97
N LEU A 58 -9.82 -10.56 19.60
CA LEU A 58 -10.51 -10.35 20.88
C LEU A 58 -12.02 -10.59 20.75
N ALA A 59 -12.66 -10.06 19.72
CA ALA A 59 -14.08 -10.28 19.49
C ALA A 59 -14.42 -11.76 19.22
N ASN A 60 -13.54 -12.50 18.55
CA ASN A 60 -13.72 -13.95 18.38
C ASN A 60 -13.63 -14.73 19.70
N LEU A 61 -12.89 -14.23 20.69
CA LEU A 61 -12.71 -14.88 21.99
C LEU A 61 -13.79 -14.49 23.01
N PHE A 62 -14.23 -13.24 22.98
CA PHE A 62 -15.10 -12.66 24.00
C PHE A 62 -16.51 -12.32 23.50
N GLY A 63 -16.80 -12.49 22.20
CA GLY A 63 -18.05 -12.07 21.57
C GLY A 63 -17.95 -10.69 20.94
N ASP A 64 -18.82 -10.40 19.98
CA ASP A 64 -18.88 -9.09 19.32
C ASP A 64 -19.56 -8.01 20.19
N ASP A 65 -20.27 -8.40 21.26
CA ASP A 65 -21.00 -7.53 22.20
C ASP A 65 -20.09 -6.64 23.06
N VAL A 66 -18.82 -7.04 23.20
CA VAL A 66 -17.80 -6.22 23.86
C VAL A 66 -17.34 -5.03 23.01
N LEU A 67 -17.69 -5.01 21.71
CA LEU A 67 -17.32 -3.95 20.78
C LEU A 67 -18.52 -3.04 20.49
N GLY A 68 -18.28 -1.72 20.58
CA GLY A 68 -19.26 -0.74 20.12
C GLY A 68 -19.48 -0.80 18.60
N GLU A 69 -20.63 -0.31 18.14
CA GLU A 69 -21.01 -0.32 16.72
C GLU A 69 -19.96 0.33 15.81
N ASP A 70 -19.47 1.52 16.18
CA ASP A 70 -18.41 2.23 15.45
C ASP A 70 -17.14 1.39 15.27
N LEU A 71 -16.81 0.58 16.28
CA LEU A 71 -15.62 -0.27 16.26
C LEU A 71 -15.82 -1.48 15.36
N LEU A 72 -17.02 -2.08 15.39
CA LEU A 72 -17.40 -3.18 14.48
C LEU A 72 -17.40 -2.73 13.01
N GLU A 73 -17.81 -1.50 12.74
CA GLU A 73 -17.70 -0.89 11.41
C GLU A 73 -16.24 -0.66 11.01
N LEU A 74 -15.41 -0.15 11.92
CA LEU A 74 -14.00 0.16 11.64
C LEU A 74 -13.19 -1.10 11.34
N ILE A 75 -13.49 -2.23 11.98
CA ILE A 75 -12.84 -3.53 11.70
C ILE A 75 -13.54 -4.32 10.58
N ASP A 76 -14.48 -3.70 9.86
CA ASP A 76 -15.14 -4.27 8.70
C ASP A 76 -15.99 -5.54 8.98
N ARG A 77 -16.41 -5.74 10.24
CA ARG A 77 -17.28 -6.85 10.68
C ARG A 77 -18.76 -6.56 10.52
N LYS A 78 -19.17 -5.29 10.64
CA LYS A 78 -20.56 -4.87 10.40
C LYS A 78 -20.64 -4.14 9.05
N PRO A 79 -21.50 -4.59 8.12
CA PRO A 79 -21.74 -3.85 6.89
C PRO A 79 -22.59 -2.60 7.19
N ASN A 80 -22.07 -1.41 6.88
CA ASN A 80 -22.74 -0.12 7.13
C ASN A 80 -23.85 0.15 6.08
N GLY A 81 -24.61 -0.87 5.66
CA GLY A 81 -25.60 -0.81 4.59
C GLY A 81 -25.02 -0.62 3.17
N ARG A 82 -23.70 -0.46 3.03
CA ARG A 82 -22.98 -0.40 1.75
C ARG A 82 -22.05 -1.60 1.62
N GLN A 83 -22.18 -2.34 0.51
CA GLN A 83 -21.22 -3.39 0.21
C GLN A 83 -19.80 -2.81 0.11
N PRO A 84 -18.79 -3.47 0.69
CA PRO A 84 -17.41 -3.03 0.55
C PRO A 84 -17.03 -2.99 -0.93
N GLY A 85 -16.23 -2.01 -1.35
CA GLY A 85 -15.69 -1.98 -2.72
C GLY A 85 -14.73 -3.16 -2.96
N PHE A 86 -14.49 -3.53 -4.21
CA PHE A 86 -13.75 -4.74 -4.58
C PHE A 86 -12.35 -4.82 -3.93
N THR A 87 -11.61 -3.71 -3.94
CA THR A 87 -10.31 -3.60 -3.26
C THR A 87 -10.41 -3.80 -1.74
N LYS A 88 -11.44 -3.20 -1.12
CA LYS A 88 -11.68 -3.31 0.32
C LYS A 88 -11.99 -4.75 0.71
N ALA A 89 -12.80 -5.44 -0.09
CA ALA A 89 -13.11 -6.85 0.12
C ALA A 89 -11.85 -7.73 0.02
N CYS A 90 -10.98 -7.51 -0.97
CA CYS A 90 -9.71 -8.24 -1.08
C CYS A 90 -8.80 -8.01 0.12
N ARG A 91 -8.73 -6.77 0.63
CA ARG A 91 -7.95 -6.44 1.84
C ARG A 91 -8.43 -7.22 3.06
N ILE A 92 -9.75 -7.27 3.28
CA ILE A 92 -10.36 -8.01 4.39
C ILE A 92 -10.01 -9.50 4.30
N VAL A 93 -10.14 -10.09 3.10
CA VAL A 93 -9.80 -11.51 2.89
C VAL A 93 -8.35 -11.82 3.23
N LEU A 94 -7.38 -11.01 2.77
CA LEU A 94 -5.97 -11.24 3.10
C LEU A 94 -5.67 -11.01 4.59
N MET A 95 -6.24 -9.97 5.20
CA MET A 95 -6.01 -9.62 6.61
C MET A 95 -6.53 -10.70 7.57
N GLU A 96 -7.64 -11.34 7.22
CA GLU A 96 -8.22 -12.42 8.04
C GLU A 96 -7.67 -13.81 7.72
N ALA A 97 -6.93 -13.95 6.62
CA ALA A 97 -6.30 -15.21 6.27
C ALA A 97 -5.25 -15.58 7.32
N ARG A 98 -5.19 -16.87 7.68
CA ARG A 98 -4.17 -17.38 8.62
C ARG A 98 -2.82 -17.71 7.94
N GLY A 99 -2.65 -17.29 6.69
CA GLY A 99 -1.45 -17.55 5.89
C GLY A 99 -1.62 -17.11 4.43
N PRO A 100 -0.63 -17.41 3.57
CA PRO A 100 -0.63 -16.98 2.18
C PRO A 100 -1.77 -17.59 1.36
N LEU A 101 -2.45 -16.78 0.55
CA LEU A 101 -3.54 -17.20 -0.35
C LEU A 101 -3.17 -16.96 -1.81
N GLY A 102 -3.51 -17.91 -2.68
CA GLY A 102 -3.54 -17.71 -4.12
C GLY A 102 -4.75 -16.90 -4.58
N ALA A 103 -4.69 -16.33 -5.79
CA ALA A 103 -5.79 -15.54 -6.34
C ALA A 103 -7.12 -16.31 -6.39
N ARG A 104 -7.07 -17.63 -6.65
CA ARG A 104 -8.26 -18.49 -6.66
C ARG A 104 -8.89 -18.66 -5.28
N GLU A 105 -8.07 -18.82 -4.25
CA GLU A 105 -8.53 -18.92 -2.86
C GLU A 105 -9.16 -17.59 -2.42
N VAL A 106 -8.57 -16.46 -2.82
CA VAL A 106 -9.17 -15.13 -2.60
C VAL A 106 -10.52 -14.99 -3.31
N CYS A 107 -10.64 -15.43 -4.57
CA CYS A 107 -11.95 -15.44 -5.25
C CYS A 107 -12.99 -16.27 -4.50
N GLN A 108 -12.63 -17.45 -4.00
CA GLN A 108 -13.53 -18.32 -3.24
C GLN A 108 -13.99 -17.68 -1.93
N GLU A 109 -13.07 -17.04 -1.20
CA GLU A 109 -13.43 -16.30 0.02
C GLU A 109 -14.32 -15.10 -0.29
N LEU A 110 -14.06 -14.37 -1.37
CA LEU A 110 -14.92 -13.27 -1.82
C LEU A 110 -16.32 -13.77 -2.20
N GLU A 111 -16.42 -14.93 -2.87
CA GLU A 111 -17.71 -15.52 -3.24
C GLU A 111 -18.53 -15.88 -2.01
N ARG A 112 -17.90 -16.49 -1.01
CA ARG A 112 -18.54 -16.87 0.26
C ARG A 112 -19.06 -15.68 1.06
N ARG A 113 -18.36 -14.54 1.00
CA ARG A 113 -18.64 -13.35 1.85
C ARG A 113 -19.45 -12.27 1.14
N ALA A 114 -19.23 -12.10 -0.16
CA ALA A 114 -19.74 -10.97 -0.93
C ALA A 114 -19.84 -11.33 -2.43
N GLY A 115 -20.49 -12.45 -2.78
CA GLY A 115 -20.57 -12.95 -4.16
C GLY A 115 -21.04 -11.93 -5.21
N GLU A 116 -21.94 -11.01 -4.85
CA GLU A 116 -22.39 -9.92 -5.74
C GLU A 116 -21.25 -9.02 -6.24
N ILE A 117 -20.16 -8.91 -5.49
CA ILE A 117 -19.01 -8.09 -5.87
C ILE A 117 -18.27 -8.70 -7.05
N LEU A 118 -18.20 -10.03 -7.14
CA LEU A 118 -17.51 -10.74 -8.22
C LEU A 118 -18.31 -10.63 -9.52
N LEU A 119 -19.65 -10.66 -9.44
CA LEU A 119 -20.55 -10.57 -10.60
C LEU A 119 -20.40 -9.25 -11.39
N ARG A 120 -19.87 -8.19 -10.77
CA ARG A 120 -19.63 -6.89 -11.41
C ARG A 120 -18.37 -6.87 -12.27
N HIS A 121 -17.58 -7.94 -12.25
CA HIS A 121 -16.31 -8.04 -12.96
C HIS A 121 -16.39 -9.10 -14.04
N LYS A 122 -16.06 -8.72 -15.29
CA LYS A 122 -16.01 -9.65 -16.44
C LYS A 122 -15.06 -10.82 -16.22
N ASP A 123 -13.94 -10.56 -15.56
CA ASP A 123 -12.97 -11.57 -15.13
C ASP A 123 -12.59 -11.30 -13.66
N PRO A 124 -13.22 -12.01 -12.71
CA PRO A 124 -12.94 -11.84 -11.30
C PRO A 124 -11.52 -12.25 -10.91
N MET A 125 -10.93 -13.25 -11.58
CA MET A 125 -9.59 -13.74 -11.28
C MET A 125 -8.51 -12.71 -11.64
N ALA A 126 -8.63 -12.12 -12.83
CA ALA A 126 -7.75 -11.04 -13.28
C ALA A 126 -7.91 -9.79 -12.40
N SER A 127 -9.15 -9.47 -12.02
CA SER A 127 -9.46 -8.34 -11.13
C SER A 127 -8.83 -8.54 -9.75
N VAL A 128 -8.99 -9.71 -9.15
CA VAL A 128 -8.35 -10.07 -7.87
C VAL A 128 -6.84 -9.96 -7.99
N THR A 129 -6.23 -10.59 -9.00
CA THR A 129 -4.77 -10.55 -9.19
C THR A 129 -4.24 -9.11 -9.31
N THR A 130 -4.95 -8.26 -10.05
CA THR A 130 -4.61 -6.84 -10.19
C THR A 130 -4.64 -6.12 -8.84
N VAL A 131 -5.69 -6.36 -8.04
CA VAL A 131 -5.78 -5.78 -6.71
C VAL A 131 -4.70 -6.30 -5.77
N LEU A 132 -4.43 -7.61 -5.78
CA LEU A 132 -3.39 -8.21 -4.94
C LEU A 132 -2.01 -7.63 -5.26
N ASN A 133 -1.69 -7.43 -6.55
CA ASN A 133 -0.45 -6.75 -6.95
C ASN A 133 -0.42 -5.29 -6.49
N ARG A 134 -1.53 -4.55 -6.59
CA ARG A 134 -1.59 -3.18 -6.05
C ARG A 134 -1.41 -3.14 -4.53
N LEU A 135 -1.91 -4.13 -3.79
CA LEU A 135 -1.69 -4.23 -2.34
C LEU A 135 -0.22 -4.49 -2.02
N VAL A 136 0.49 -5.23 -2.88
CA VAL A 136 1.96 -5.38 -2.79
C VAL A 136 2.66 -4.05 -3.08
N ASP A 137 2.26 -3.34 -4.14
CA ASP A 137 2.81 -2.02 -4.47
C ASP A 137 2.58 -0.99 -3.35
N TYR A 138 1.49 -1.12 -2.59
CA TYR A 138 1.18 -0.29 -1.42
C TYR A 138 1.91 -0.73 -0.15
N GLY A 139 2.66 -1.84 -0.18
CA GLY A 139 3.33 -2.40 0.99
C GLY A 139 2.39 -3.04 2.01
N GLU A 140 1.13 -3.28 1.65
CA GLU A 140 0.11 -3.88 2.52
C GLU A 140 0.15 -5.41 2.49
N ALA A 141 0.63 -5.98 1.38
CA ALA A 141 0.78 -7.41 1.19
C ALA A 141 2.17 -7.75 0.65
N ARG A 142 2.61 -9.00 0.83
CA ARG A 142 3.79 -9.57 0.18
C ARG A 142 3.38 -10.65 -0.79
N SER A 143 4.10 -10.75 -1.91
CA SER A 143 3.93 -11.86 -2.86
C SER A 143 5.01 -12.90 -2.60
N LEU A 144 4.59 -14.16 -2.49
CA LEU A 144 5.44 -15.32 -2.24
C LEU A 144 5.19 -16.37 -3.32
N THR A 145 6.04 -17.39 -3.35
CA THR A 145 5.83 -18.58 -4.17
C THR A 145 5.66 -19.77 -3.23
N ASN A 146 4.58 -20.54 -3.38
CA ASN A 146 4.36 -21.75 -2.58
C ASN A 146 5.15 -22.95 -3.11
N ASP A 147 5.09 -24.06 -2.39
CA ASP A 147 5.81 -25.33 -2.70
C ASP A 147 5.45 -25.91 -4.09
N ARG A 148 4.32 -25.48 -4.67
CA ARG A 148 3.88 -25.89 -6.01
C ARG A 148 4.35 -24.92 -7.11
N GLY A 149 5.23 -23.97 -6.80
CA GLY A 149 5.70 -22.95 -7.73
C GLY A 149 4.66 -21.89 -8.09
N ARG A 150 3.54 -21.81 -7.37
CA ARG A 150 2.45 -20.87 -7.67
C ARG A 150 2.58 -19.63 -6.81
N ARG A 151 2.29 -18.47 -7.41
CA ARG A 151 2.24 -17.19 -6.71
C ARG A 151 1.10 -17.18 -5.69
N VAL A 152 1.42 -16.74 -4.48
CA VAL A 152 0.48 -16.50 -3.38
C VAL A 152 0.77 -15.12 -2.78
N TRP A 153 -0.20 -14.60 -2.03
CA TRP A 153 -0.14 -13.29 -1.40
C TRP A 153 -0.50 -13.42 0.07
N GLU A 154 0.20 -12.67 0.89
CA GLU A 154 0.01 -12.68 2.34
C GLU A 154 -0.03 -11.24 2.85
N TRP A 155 -0.91 -10.99 3.82
CA TRP A 155 -0.97 -9.70 4.50
C TRP A 155 0.31 -9.45 5.29
N VAL A 156 0.82 -8.22 5.26
CA VAL A 156 2.01 -7.84 6.03
C VAL A 156 1.59 -7.37 7.42
N SER A 157 2.00 -8.10 8.47
CA SER A 157 1.72 -7.77 9.88
C SER A 157 2.96 -7.21 10.58
N GLU A 158 2.79 -6.35 11.61
CA GLU A 158 3.93 -5.76 12.35
C GLU A 158 4.85 -6.82 12.98
N ALA A 159 4.28 -7.96 13.38
CA ALA A 159 5.01 -9.12 13.90
C ALA A 159 5.94 -9.80 12.89
N ASP A 160 5.72 -9.61 11.58
CA ASP A 160 6.56 -10.15 10.50
C ASP A 160 7.76 -9.24 10.14
N ALA A 161 7.98 -8.13 10.86
CA ALA A 161 9.22 -7.39 10.68
C ALA A 161 10.40 -8.27 11.15
N PRO A 162 11.37 -8.61 10.29
CA PRO A 162 12.60 -9.22 10.78
C PRO A 162 13.20 -8.22 11.77
N SER A 163 13.31 -8.65 13.02
CA SER A 163 14.09 -7.95 14.03
C SER A 163 15.52 -7.94 13.50
N ASP A 164 16.01 -6.76 13.13
CA ASP A 164 17.38 -6.55 12.62
C ASP A 164 18.39 -6.59 13.78
N ASP A 165 18.28 -7.63 14.61
CA ASP A 165 19.13 -7.88 15.76
C ASP A 165 19.29 -9.39 15.96
N GLN A 166 20.17 -9.98 15.15
CA GLN A 166 20.79 -11.25 15.49
C GLN A 166 22.30 -11.09 15.33
N PRO A 167 23.06 -10.87 16.43
CA PRO A 167 24.51 -10.84 16.35
C PRO A 167 25.02 -12.21 15.91
N SER A 168 25.82 -12.20 14.85
CA SER A 168 26.53 -13.35 14.32
C SER A 168 27.28 -14.06 15.43
N GLN A 169 26.88 -15.30 15.74
CA GLN A 169 27.70 -16.16 16.58
C GLN A 169 28.97 -16.52 15.81
N VAL A 170 30.07 -15.91 16.24
CA VAL A 170 31.43 -16.30 15.88
C VAL A 170 31.73 -17.59 16.66
N THR A 171 31.75 -18.73 15.97
CA THR A 171 32.30 -19.97 16.51
C THR A 171 33.82 -19.89 16.49
N ALA A 172 34.42 -20.00 17.68
CA ALA A 172 35.83 -20.30 17.91
C ALA A 172 36.05 -21.81 17.93
#